data_AF-A0A415JIE1-F1
#
_entry.id   AF-A0A415JIE1-F1
#
_cell.length_a   1.000
_cell.length_b   1.000
_cell.length_c   1.000
_cell.angle_alpha   90.00
_cell.angle_beta   90.00
_cell.angle_gamma   90.00
#
_symmetry.space_group_name_H-M   'P 1'
#
loop_
_entity.id
_entity.type
_entity.pdbx_description
1 polymer ?
#
loop_
_entity_poly.entity_id
_entity_poly.type
_entity_poly.pdbx_seq_one_letter_code
_entity_poly.pdbx_strand_id
1 'polypeptide(L)' 'MTAPASTKYKVSKKVVKRYLADHDLTQKQLAQMAGITPGALSALIRCQRDMRVGNLFALADAMRMDPRDLVEKVDE' A
#
# COMPACT_ATOMS: atom_id res chain seq x y z
N MET A 1 7.86 29.25 11.36
CA MET A 1 7.05 28.01 11.25
C MET A 1 7.59 27.23 10.06
N THR A 2 8.51 26.29 10.30
CA THR A 2 9.07 25.42 9.26
C THR A 2 7.97 24.45 8.86
N ALA A 3 7.54 24.44 7.59
CA ALA A 3 6.59 23.45 7.11
C ALA A 3 7.14 22.06 7.46
N PRO A 4 6.37 21.16 8.09
CA PRO A 4 6.86 19.82 8.34
C PRO A 4 7.18 19.23 6.97
N ALA A 5 8.44 18.84 6.76
CA ALA A 5 8.84 18.10 5.57
C ALA A 5 7.83 16.96 5.42
N SER A 6 6.96 17.04 4.41
CA SER A 6 5.88 16.09 4.19
C SER A 6 6.54 14.74 3.99
N THR A 7 6.67 13.97 5.06
CA THR A 7 7.27 12.64 5.00
C THR A 7 6.37 11.83 4.09
N LYS A 8 6.83 11.59 2.86
CA LYS A 8 6.05 10.89 1.85
C LYS A 8 6.15 9.41 2.18
N TYR A 9 5.03 8.83 2.59
CA TYR A 9 4.93 7.39 2.77
C TYR A 9 4.42 6.77 1.47
N LYS A 10 5.05 5.69 1.04
CA LYS A 10 4.65 4.92 -0.14
C LYS A 10 4.46 3.46 0.24
N VAL A 11 3.52 2.77 -0.42
CA VAL A 11 3.35 1.33 -0.19
C VAL A 11 4.62 0.60 -0.59
N SER A 12 5.16 -0.18 0.33
CA SER A 12 6.32 -1.01 0.08
C SER A 12 5.98 -2.11 -0.93
N LYS A 13 6.44 -1.94 -2.17
CA LYS A 13 6.28 -2.98 -3.21
C LYS A 13 6.87 -4.32 -2.78
N LYS A 14 7.95 -4.29 -1.99
CA LYS A 14 8.61 -5.48 -1.46
C LYS A 14 7.70 -6.24 -0.48
N VAL A 15 7.07 -5.53 0.45
CA VAL A 15 6.14 -6.11 1.45
C VAL A 15 4.93 -6.72 0.74
N VAL A 16 4.31 -5.98 -0.18
CA VAL A 16 3.16 -6.49 -0.93
C VAL A 16 3.53 -7.72 -1.76
N LYS A 17 4.67 -7.71 -2.48
CA LYS A 17 5.12 -8.88 -3.23
C LYS A 17 5.40 -10.09 -2.34
N ARG A 18 6.02 -9.87 -1.18
CA ARG A 18 6.34 -10.95 -0.24
C ARG A 18 5.06 -11.56 0.33
N TYR A 19 4.08 -10.75 0.70
CA TYR A 19 2.78 -11.24 1.13
C TYR A 19 2.05 -12.03 0.04
N LEU A 20 2.05 -11.53 -1.20
CA LEU A 20 1.46 -12.24 -2.33
C LEU A 20 2.12 -13.61 -2.54
N ALA A 21 3.44 -13.71 -2.37
CA ALA A 21 4.17 -14.96 -2.48
C ALA A 21 3.93 -15.91 -1.29
N ASP A 22 3.84 -15.37 -0.08
CA ASP A 22 3.62 -16.16 1.16
C ASP A 22 2.20 -16.78 1.20
N HIS A 23 1.22 -16.04 0.67
CA HIS A 23 -0.19 -16.46 0.66
C HIS A 23 -0.67 -17.03 -0.69
N ASP A 24 0.21 -17.20 -1.68
CA ASP A 24 -0.12 -17.62 -3.05
C ASP A 24 -1.27 -16.78 -3.68
N LEU A 25 -1.29 -15.49 -3.38
CA LEU A 25 -2.32 -14.55 -3.82
C LEU A 25 -1.88 -13.79 -5.07
N THR A 26 -2.84 -13.52 -5.95
CA THR A 26 -2.64 -12.58 -7.07
C THR A 26 -2.97 -11.14 -6.64
N GLN A 27 -2.36 -10.14 -7.30
CA GLN A 27 -2.75 -8.72 -7.09
C GLN A 27 -4.25 -8.47 -7.29
N LYS A 28 -4.89 -9.21 -8.21
CA LYS A 28 -6.33 -9.08 -8.43
C LYS A 28 -7.16 -9.60 -7.25
N GLN A 29 -6.75 -10.71 -6.63
CA GLN A 29 -7.41 -11.23 -5.43
C GLN A 29 -7.17 -10.32 -4.24
N LEU A 30 -5.94 -9.83 -4.06
CA LEU A 30 -5.64 -8.87 -3.00
C LEU A 30 -6.45 -7.58 -3.14
N ALA A 31 -6.61 -7.07 -4.37
CA ALA A 31 -7.45 -5.91 -4.64
C ALA A 31 -8.92 -6.18 -4.30
N GLN A 32 -9.45 -7.36 -4.66
CA GLN A 32 -10.81 -7.76 -4.30
C GLN A 32 -11.00 -7.89 -2.78
N MET A 33 -10.05 -8.49 -2.07
CA MET A 33 -10.07 -8.59 -0.60
C MET A 33 -10.04 -7.21 0.06
N ALA A 34 -9.24 -6.29 -0.47
CA ALA A 34 -9.15 -4.92 0.00
C ALA A 34 -10.32 -4.04 -0.47
N GLY A 35 -11.29 -4.57 -1.22
CA GLY A 35 -12.43 -3.79 -1.74
C GLY A 35 -12.03 -2.66 -2.69
N ILE A 36 -10.83 -2.73 -3.29
CA ILE A 36 -10.31 -1.73 -4.23
C ILE A 36 -10.17 -2.30 -5.64
N THR A 37 -10.15 -1.43 -6.65
CA THR A 37 -9.91 -1.88 -8.02
C THR A 37 -8.45 -2.33 -8.20
N PRO A 38 -8.17 -3.35 -9.04
CA PRO A 38 -6.80 -3.78 -9.33
C PRO A 38 -5.92 -2.66 -9.88
N GLY A 39 -6.52 -1.71 -10.60
CA GLY A 39 -5.86 -0.49 -11.06
C GLY A 39 -5.45 0.44 -9.93
N ALA A 40 -6.30 0.59 -8.89
CA ALA A 40 -5.95 1.35 -7.69
C ALA A 40 -4.80 0.69 -6.92
N LEU A 41 -4.83 -0.63 -6.74
CA LEU A 41 -3.72 -1.37 -6.12
C LEU A 41 -2.42 -1.22 -6.92
N SER A 42 -2.51 -1.33 -8.25
CA SER A 42 -1.34 -1.14 -9.13
C SER A 42 -0.78 0.27 -9.03
N ALA A 43 -1.63 1.30 -8.94
CA ALA A 43 -1.23 2.70 -8.78
C ALA A 43 -0.60 2.98 -7.41
N LEU A 44 -1.10 2.33 -6.35
CA LEU A 44 -0.52 2.36 -5.00
C LEU A 44 0.89 1.76 -5.00
N ILE A 45 1.08 0.62 -5.68
CA ILE A 45 2.38 -0.07 -5.77
C ILE A 45 3.36 0.65 -6.71
N ARG A 46 2.88 1.33 -7.76
CA ARG A 46 3.71 2.06 -8.73
C ARG A 46 4.10 3.48 -8.31
N CYS A 47 3.73 3.96 -7.12
CA CYS A 47 4.11 5.29 -6.63
C CYS A 47 3.58 6.46 -7.47
N GLN A 48 2.34 6.41 -7.99
CA GLN A 48 1.83 7.48 -8.86
C GLN A 48 0.62 8.27 -8.35
N ARG A 49 0.08 8.00 -7.17
CA ARG A 49 -0.97 8.83 -6.59
C ARG A 49 -0.74 9.12 -5.12
N ASP A 50 -1.09 10.34 -4.72
CA ASP A 50 -1.39 10.70 -3.33
C ASP A 50 -2.31 9.62 -2.75
N MET A 51 -1.73 8.85 -1.84
CA MET A 51 -2.34 7.67 -1.29
C MET A 51 -3.40 8.10 -0.30
N ARG A 52 -4.67 7.92 -0.67
CA ARG A 52 -5.76 8.14 0.28
C ARG A 52 -5.60 7.17 1.44
N VAL A 53 -5.61 7.72 2.66
CA VAL A 53 -5.50 6.96 3.92
C VAL A 53 -6.51 5.81 3.96
N GLY A 54 -7.73 6.00 3.46
CA GLY A 54 -8.73 4.94 3.37
C GLY A 54 -8.29 3.71 2.56
N ASN A 55 -7.56 3.89 1.46
CA ASN A 55 -7.06 2.75 0.67
C ASN A 55 -5.90 2.04 1.36
N LEU A 56 -5.11 2.75 2.16
CA LEU A 56 -4.08 2.13 3.00
C LEU A 56 -4.72 1.22 4.05
N PHE A 57 -5.72 1.73 4.77
CA PHE A 57 -6.42 0.95 5.79
C PHE A 57 -7.14 -0.25 5.20
N ALA A 58 -7.80 -0.11 4.05
CA ALA A 58 -8.45 -1.24 3.38
C ALA A 58 -7.45 -2.32 2.93
N LEU A 59 -6.27 -1.90 2.46
CA LEU A 59 -5.20 -2.83 2.07
C LEU A 59 -4.56 -3.51 3.30
N ALA A 60 -4.33 -2.74 4.37
CA ALA A 60 -3.80 -3.22 5.64
C ALA A 60 -4.77 -4.24 6.29
N ASP A 61 -6.06 -3.95 6.28
CA ASP A 61 -7.12 -4.84 6.77
C ASP A 61 -7.17 -6.15 5.98
N ALA A 62 -7.16 -6.06 4.64
CA ALA A 62 -7.12 -7.24 3.76
C ALA A 62 -5.85 -8.09 3.93
N MET A 63 -4.73 -7.44 4.25
CA MET A 63 -3.46 -8.12 4.50
C MET A 63 -3.30 -8.55 5.96
N ARG A 64 -4.27 -8.22 6.83
CA ARG A 64 -4.17 -8.35 8.31
C ARG A 64 -2.81 -7.87 8.83
N MET A 65 -2.33 -6.76 8.28
CA MET A 65 -1.03 -6.18 8.60
C MET A 65 -1.19 -4.77 9.12
N ASP A 66 -0.23 -4.35 9.92
CA ASP A 66 -0.16 -2.96 10.32
C ASP A 66 0.09 -2.05 9.11
N PRO A 67 -0.69 -0.98 8.92
CA PRO A 67 -0.51 -0.05 7.81
C PRO A 67 0.87 0.62 7.84
N ARG A 68 1.53 0.66 9.00
CA ARG A 68 2.91 1.16 9.16
C ARG A 68 3.96 0.21 8.58
N ASP A 69 3.76 -1.10 8.72
CA ASP A 69 4.63 -2.11 8.12
C ASP A 69 4.47 -2.18 6.60
N LEU A 70 3.29 -1.78 6.11
CA LEU A 70 2.98 -1.75 4.70
C LEU A 70 3.59 -0.56 3.96
N VAL A 71 4.04 0.48 4.66
CA VAL A 71 4.57 1.71 4.07
C VAL A 71 6.06 1.88 4.32
N GLU A 72 6.80 2.26 3.28
CA GLU A 72 8.16 2.77 3.40
C GLU A 72 8.17 4.30 3.44
N LYS A 73 9.03 4.87 4.29
CA LYS A 73 9.37 6.29 4.22
C LYS A 73 10.18 6.52 2.96
N VAL A 74 9.75 7.47 2.16
CA VAL A 74 10.54 7.99 1.05
C VAL A 74 11.13 9.31 1.49
N ASP A 75 12.41 9.24 1.82
CA ASP A 75 13.25 10.42 1.96
C ASP A 75 13.39 11.08 0.57
N GLU A 76 13.31 12.41 0.54
CA GLU A 76 13.30 13.20 -0.70
C GLU A 76 14.68 13.28 -1.37
#